data_AF-A0AAV5JNM9-F1
#
_entry.id   AF-A0AAV5JNM9-F1
#
_cell.length_a   1.000
_cell.length_b   1.000
_cell.length_c   1.000
_cell.angle_alpha   90.00
_cell.angle_beta   90.00
_cell.angle_gamma   90.00
#
_symmetry.space_group_name_H-M   'P 1'
#
loop_
_entity.id
_entity.type
_entity.pdbx_description
1 polymer ?
#
loop_
_entity_poly.entity_id
_entity_poly.type
_entity_poly.pdbx_seq_one_letter_code
_entity_poly.pdbx_strand_id
1 'polypeptide(L)'
;MSSPPVMKCGKSNVDGKNLTTVVWEKYDGKGWTEKGAHKYGRLNEQSWWEKWGEHYDGGSVVKWTDKWAETELGTKWGDKWEEKFFAGIGSRQGETWHVSSGGERWSRTWGEEHFGNGKVHKYGRSTTGESWDIVVDEETYYEAEPHYGWADVVGDSSQLLSIEPRERPPGFYHDVDFGSSPPQADKPDKPT
;
A
#
# COMPACT_ATOMS: atom_id res chain seq x y z
N MET A 1 -28.90 4.29 18.15
CA MET A 1 -29.13 4.07 16.71
C MET A 1 -27.91 4.60 15.98
N SER A 2 -27.27 3.80 15.11
CA SER A 2 -26.17 4.28 14.27
C SER A 2 -26.74 5.20 13.20
N SER A 3 -26.05 6.31 12.90
CA SER A 3 -26.41 7.13 11.74
C SER A 3 -26.16 6.33 10.46
N PRO A 4 -26.99 6.49 9.41
CA PRO A 4 -26.71 5.86 8.12
C PRO A 4 -25.36 6.34 7.57
N PRO A 5 -24.59 5.48 6.87
CA PRO A 5 -23.34 5.87 6.23
C PRO A 5 -23.55 7.05 5.29
N VAL A 6 -22.75 8.11 5.44
CA VAL A 6 -22.61 9.16 4.44
C VAL A 6 -21.66 8.62 3.37
N MET A 7 -22.18 8.42 2.16
CA MET A 7 -21.36 8.00 1.01
C MET A 7 -21.32 9.10 -0.03
N LYS A 8 -20.12 9.42 -0.51
CA LYS A 8 -19.88 10.33 -1.63
C LYS A 8 -19.09 9.60 -2.71
N CYS A 9 -19.53 9.73 -3.96
CA CYS A 9 -18.87 9.14 -5.11
C CYS A 9 -18.55 10.24 -6.13
N GLY A 10 -17.28 10.32 -6.53
CA GLY A 10 -16.79 11.20 -7.58
C GLY A 10 -16.19 10.38 -8.71
N LYS A 11 -16.46 10.79 -9.95
CA LYS A 11 -15.76 10.31 -11.13
C LYS A 11 -15.13 11.50 -11.82
N SER A 12 -13.89 11.35 -12.26
CA SER A 12 -13.21 12.37 -13.06
C SER A 12 -12.48 11.73 -14.23
N ASN A 13 -12.41 12.48 -15.32
CA ASN A 13 -11.61 12.15 -16.49
C ASN A 13 -10.79 13.40 -16.84
N VAL A 14 -9.48 13.30 -16.68
CA VAL A 14 -8.52 14.39 -16.98
C VAL A 14 -7.35 13.76 -17.71
N ASP A 15 -7.04 14.25 -18.92
CA ASP A 15 -5.90 13.79 -19.73
C ASP A 15 -5.81 12.26 -19.91
N GLY A 16 -6.94 11.59 -20.16
CA GLY A 16 -6.99 10.13 -20.34
C GLY A 16 -6.93 9.31 -19.05
N LYS A 17 -6.83 9.95 -17.88
CA LYS A 17 -6.90 9.30 -16.56
C LYS A 17 -8.36 9.08 -16.19
N ASN A 18 -8.81 7.83 -16.15
CA ASN A 18 -10.11 7.49 -15.57
C ASN A 18 -9.94 7.27 -14.07
N LEU A 19 -10.53 8.13 -13.25
CA LEU A 19 -10.47 8.04 -11.79
C LEU A 19 -11.89 7.91 -11.22
N THR A 20 -12.11 6.86 -10.43
CA THR A 20 -13.26 6.76 -9.55
C THR A 20 -12.81 6.86 -8.10
N THR A 21 -13.49 7.68 -7.32
CA THR A 21 -13.27 7.85 -5.88
C THR A 21 -14.59 7.67 -5.15
N VAL A 22 -14.62 6.74 -4.20
CA VAL A 22 -15.73 6.53 -3.28
C VAL A 22 -15.23 6.82 -1.87
N VAL A 23 -15.89 7.72 -1.16
CA VAL A 23 -15.59 8.09 0.23
C VAL A 23 -16.78 7.73 1.09
N TRP A 24 -16.53 7.24 2.29
CA TRP A 24 -17.57 6.96 3.27
C TRP A 24 -17.19 7.49 4.65
N GLU A 25 -18.21 7.88 5.39
CA GLU A 25 -18.14 8.18 6.81
C GLU A 25 -19.34 7.55 7.51
N LYS A 26 -19.10 6.95 8.67
CA LYS A 26 -20.14 6.42 9.56
C LYS A 26 -19.85 6.91 10.96
N TYR A 27 -20.93 7.23 11.67
CA TYR A 27 -20.89 7.72 13.04
C TYR A 27 -21.98 7.01 13.84
N ASP A 28 -21.72 6.76 15.11
CA ASP A 28 -22.73 6.29 16.05
C ASP A 28 -22.95 7.28 17.20
N GLY A 29 -24.01 7.06 17.99
CA GLY A 29 -24.35 7.90 19.14
C GLY A 29 -23.46 7.73 20.37
N LYS A 30 -22.40 6.92 20.31
CA LYS A 30 -21.46 6.62 21.40
C LYS A 30 -20.05 7.17 21.13
N GLY A 31 -19.88 7.97 20.07
CA GLY A 31 -18.58 8.54 19.70
C GLY A 31 -17.75 7.64 18.77
N TRP A 32 -18.32 6.54 18.29
CA TRP A 32 -17.71 5.68 17.29
C TRP A 32 -17.68 6.38 15.93
N THR A 33 -16.56 6.26 15.21
CA THR A 33 -16.36 6.84 13.89
C THR A 33 -15.63 5.87 12.96
N GLU A 34 -16.12 5.72 11.74
CA GLU A 34 -15.41 5.01 10.66
C GLU A 34 -15.37 5.91 9.42
N LYS A 35 -14.18 6.19 8.92
CA LYS A 35 -13.96 6.98 7.70
C LYS A 35 -13.08 6.20 6.74
N GLY A 36 -13.23 6.46 5.46
CA GLY A 36 -12.30 5.92 4.48
C GLY A 36 -12.58 6.36 3.07
N ALA A 37 -11.64 6.05 2.19
CA ALA A 37 -11.84 6.18 0.76
C ALA A 37 -11.34 4.95 0.02
N HIS A 38 -11.91 4.78 -1.16
CA HIS A 38 -11.57 3.76 -2.13
C HIS A 38 -11.44 4.48 -3.47
N LYS A 39 -10.23 4.48 -4.00
CA LYS A 39 -9.84 5.11 -5.25
C LYS A 39 -9.36 4.02 -6.20
N TYR A 40 -9.78 4.09 -7.45
CA TYR A 40 -9.28 3.19 -8.47
C TYR A 40 -9.37 3.86 -9.83
N GLY A 41 -8.50 3.44 -10.73
CA GLY A 41 -8.42 4.05 -12.03
C GLY A 41 -7.56 3.29 -13.01
N ARG A 42 -7.59 3.81 -14.23
CA ARG A 42 -6.71 3.37 -15.31
C ARG A 42 -6.16 4.60 -16.03
N LEU A 43 -4.86 4.58 -16.26
CA LEU A 43 -4.14 5.56 -17.07
C LEU A 43 -3.25 4.78 -18.03
N ASN A 44 -3.48 4.96 -19.33
CA ASN A 44 -2.78 4.21 -20.37
C ASN A 44 -2.87 2.69 -20.10
N GLU A 45 -1.72 2.03 -20.08
CA GLU A 45 -1.53 0.60 -19.83
C GLU A 45 -1.35 0.27 -18.33
N GLN A 46 -1.69 1.19 -17.42
CA GLN A 46 -1.56 0.99 -15.99
C GLN A 46 -2.92 1.09 -15.28
N SER A 47 -3.22 0.07 -14.48
CA SER A 47 -4.36 0.05 -13.56
C SER A 47 -3.86 0.19 -12.12
N TRP A 48 -4.62 0.86 -11.28
CA TRP A 48 -4.26 1.05 -9.89
C TRP A 48 -5.48 1.10 -9.00
N TRP A 49 -5.24 0.83 -7.73
CA TRP A 49 -6.24 0.70 -6.71
C TRP A 49 -5.65 1.14 -5.38
N GLU A 50 -6.41 1.90 -4.61
CA GLU A 50 -6.03 2.35 -3.28
C GLU A 50 -7.26 2.41 -2.40
N LYS A 51 -7.10 1.93 -1.18
CA LYS A 51 -8.09 2.03 -0.13
C LYS A 51 -7.39 2.42 1.16
N TRP A 52 -7.95 3.37 1.87
CA TRP A 52 -7.51 3.72 3.21
C TRP A 52 -8.71 3.92 4.11
N GLY A 53 -8.49 3.82 5.41
CA GLY A 53 -9.53 4.09 6.38
C GLY A 53 -8.99 4.29 7.78
N GLU A 54 -9.87 4.85 8.59
CA GLU A 54 -9.67 5.10 10.01
C GLU A 54 -10.92 4.65 10.76
N HIS A 55 -10.70 4.03 11.92
CA HIS A 55 -11.73 3.59 12.83
C HIS A 55 -11.39 4.06 14.23
N TYR A 56 -12.36 4.68 14.89
CA TYR A 56 -12.26 5.13 16.26
C TYR A 56 -13.43 4.58 17.08
N ASP A 57 -13.12 3.91 18.19
CA ASP A 57 -14.11 3.23 19.04
C ASP A 57 -14.35 3.90 20.40
N GLY A 58 -13.90 5.15 20.58
CA GLY A 58 -14.04 5.89 21.85
C GLY A 58 -12.84 5.76 22.79
N GLY A 59 -11.74 5.16 22.33
CA GLY A 59 -10.49 5.12 23.07
C GLY A 59 -9.31 4.59 22.27
N SER A 60 -9.54 3.73 21.27
CA SER A 60 -8.54 3.26 20.34
C SER A 60 -8.78 3.78 18.93
N VAL A 61 -7.68 4.01 18.21
CA VAL A 61 -7.67 4.38 16.80
C VAL A 61 -6.99 3.28 16.00
N VAL A 62 -7.64 2.85 14.92
CA VAL A 62 -7.05 1.96 13.91
C VAL A 62 -7.02 2.71 12.59
N LYS A 63 -5.85 2.82 11.96
CA LYS A 63 -5.71 3.34 10.60
C LYS A 63 -5.08 2.29 9.71
N TRP A 64 -5.45 2.28 8.45
CA TRP A 64 -4.92 1.31 7.50
C TRP A 64 -4.91 1.88 6.08
N THR A 65 -4.03 1.31 5.26
CA THR A 65 -3.97 1.53 3.83
C THR A 65 -3.72 0.21 3.13
N ASP A 66 -4.29 0.05 1.95
CA ASP A 66 -3.99 -1.01 1.01
C ASP A 66 -3.98 -0.38 -0.39
N LYS A 67 -2.85 -0.46 -1.08
CA LYS A 67 -2.70 0.06 -2.43
C LYS A 67 -1.92 -0.89 -3.29
N TRP A 68 -2.27 -0.96 -4.56
CA TRP A 68 -1.55 -1.72 -5.57
C TRP A 68 -1.70 -1.08 -6.95
N ALA A 69 -0.76 -1.40 -7.84
CA ALA A 69 -0.87 -1.09 -9.25
C ALA A 69 -0.31 -2.22 -10.11
N GLU A 70 -0.81 -2.30 -11.35
CA GLU A 70 -0.44 -3.29 -12.36
C GLU A 70 -0.33 -2.62 -13.73
N THR A 71 0.75 -2.94 -14.45
CA THR A 71 0.93 -2.57 -15.87
C THR A 71 0.50 -3.72 -16.78
N GLU A 72 0.11 -3.46 -18.03
CA GLU A 72 -0.18 -4.50 -19.03
C GLU A 72 1.02 -5.41 -19.32
N LEU A 73 2.24 -4.92 -19.11
CA LEU A 73 3.48 -5.70 -19.20
C LEU A 73 3.66 -6.69 -18.04
N GLY A 74 2.70 -6.78 -17.11
CA GLY A 74 2.70 -7.76 -16.01
C GLY A 74 3.48 -7.32 -14.76
N THR A 75 4.10 -6.12 -14.75
CA THR A 75 4.69 -5.55 -13.54
C THR A 75 3.59 -5.17 -12.56
N LYS A 76 3.74 -5.58 -11.29
CA LYS A 76 2.79 -5.32 -10.21
C LYS A 76 3.53 -4.85 -8.96
N TRP A 77 2.93 -3.96 -8.20
CA TRP A 77 3.40 -3.63 -6.86
C TRP A 77 2.24 -3.37 -5.93
N GLY A 78 2.50 -3.48 -4.64
CA GLY A 78 1.54 -3.08 -3.62
C GLY A 78 2.20 -2.73 -2.31
N ASP A 79 1.48 -1.96 -1.51
CA ASP A 79 1.88 -1.51 -0.20
C ASP A 79 0.64 -1.46 0.69
N LYS A 80 0.65 -2.24 1.77
CA LYS A 80 -0.41 -2.24 2.76
C LYS A 80 0.19 -2.05 4.14
N TRP A 81 -0.52 -1.35 5.00
CA TRP A 81 -0.14 -1.20 6.39
C TRP A 81 -1.37 -0.99 7.26
N GLU A 82 -1.24 -1.32 8.54
CA GLU A 82 -2.22 -1.08 9.57
C GLU A 82 -1.48 -0.55 10.80
N GLU A 83 -2.10 0.40 11.50
CA GLU A 83 -1.69 0.86 12.82
C GLU A 83 -2.86 0.80 13.78
N LYS A 84 -2.58 0.48 15.04
CA LYS A 84 -3.56 0.42 16.12
C LYS A 84 -2.96 1.02 17.37
N PHE A 85 -3.57 2.09 17.88
CA PHE A 85 -3.10 2.79 19.06
C PHE A 85 -4.19 3.02 20.09
N PHE A 86 -3.79 2.95 21.36
CA PHE A 86 -4.58 3.31 22.53
C PHE A 86 -3.66 4.01 23.53
N ALA A 87 -3.91 5.28 23.83
CA ALA A 87 -3.16 6.05 24.82
C ALA A 87 -1.62 5.99 24.66
N GLY A 88 -1.12 6.11 23.42
CA GLY A 88 0.32 6.09 23.12
C GLY A 88 0.98 4.71 23.13
N ILE A 89 0.22 3.64 23.38
CA ILE A 89 0.65 2.24 23.26
C ILE A 89 -0.01 1.66 22.02
N GLY A 90 0.73 0.90 21.22
CA GLY A 90 0.16 0.36 19.99
C GLY A 90 1.15 -0.36 19.11
N SER A 91 0.69 -0.69 17.91
CA SER A 91 1.53 -1.29 16.89
C SER A 91 1.26 -0.70 15.52
N ARG A 92 2.26 -0.76 14.66
CA ARG A 92 2.16 -0.45 13.26
C ARG A 92 2.87 -1.53 12.47
N GLN A 93 2.26 -2.03 11.41
CA GLN A 93 2.86 -3.09 10.60
C GLN A 93 2.43 -2.98 9.16
N GLY A 94 3.26 -3.50 8.25
CA GLY A 94 2.97 -3.43 6.83
C GLY A 94 3.77 -4.39 5.98
N GLU A 95 3.39 -4.41 4.71
CA GLU A 95 4.06 -5.17 3.65
C GLU A 95 4.11 -4.31 2.39
N THR A 96 5.31 -4.16 1.85
CA THR A 96 5.51 -3.70 0.46
C THR A 96 5.91 -4.92 -0.37
N TRP A 97 5.34 -5.08 -1.57
CA TRP A 97 5.69 -6.16 -2.48
C TRP A 97 5.74 -5.69 -3.92
N HIS A 98 6.48 -6.42 -4.74
CA HIS A 98 6.67 -6.15 -6.16
C HIS A 98 6.78 -7.45 -6.94
N VAL A 99 6.29 -7.45 -8.17
CA VAL A 99 6.43 -8.51 -9.17
C VAL A 99 6.89 -7.85 -10.47
N SER A 100 8.03 -8.27 -11.02
CA SER A 100 8.50 -7.78 -12.33
C SER A 100 7.68 -8.41 -13.46
N SER A 101 7.77 -7.85 -14.67
CA SER A 101 7.22 -8.45 -15.88
C SER A 101 7.73 -9.88 -16.14
N GLY A 102 8.96 -10.18 -15.71
CA GLY A 102 9.56 -11.52 -15.77
C GLY A 102 9.10 -12.49 -14.68
N GLY A 103 8.19 -12.07 -13.79
CA GLY A 103 7.65 -12.90 -12.71
C GLY A 103 8.50 -12.94 -11.43
N GLU A 104 9.63 -12.22 -11.39
CA GLU A 104 10.45 -12.11 -10.18
C GLU A 104 9.68 -11.33 -9.11
N ARG A 105 9.50 -11.95 -7.94
CA ARG A 105 8.76 -11.36 -6.82
C ARG A 105 9.68 -11.05 -5.66
N TRP A 106 9.51 -9.87 -5.06
CA TRP A 106 10.04 -9.59 -3.73
C TRP A 106 8.98 -8.97 -2.82
N SER A 107 9.13 -9.15 -1.53
CA SER A 107 8.38 -8.41 -0.51
C SER A 107 9.23 -8.04 0.68
N ARG A 108 8.78 -7.03 1.42
CA ARG A 108 9.35 -6.55 2.68
C ARG A 108 8.21 -6.36 3.67
N THR A 109 8.22 -7.13 4.74
CA THR A 109 7.32 -6.95 5.88
C THR A 109 8.04 -6.21 6.98
N TRP A 110 7.33 -5.34 7.69
CA TRP A 110 7.88 -4.55 8.78
C TRP A 110 6.82 -4.36 9.88
N GLY A 111 7.30 -4.12 11.09
CA GLY A 111 6.47 -3.88 12.27
C GLY A 111 7.17 -3.00 13.29
N GLU A 112 6.36 -2.26 14.04
CA GLU A 112 6.74 -1.40 15.15
C GLU A 112 5.79 -1.69 16.32
N GLU A 113 6.33 -1.97 17.50
CA GLU A 113 5.56 -2.01 18.75
C GLU A 113 5.96 -0.84 19.64
N HIS A 114 4.98 -0.07 20.09
CA HIS A 114 5.15 1.10 20.92
C HIS A 114 4.74 0.77 22.35
N PHE A 115 5.72 0.82 23.26
CA PHE A 115 5.52 0.43 24.64
C PHE A 115 4.96 1.55 25.54
N GLY A 116 4.81 2.77 25.01
CA GLY A 116 4.34 3.94 25.76
C GLY A 116 5.34 4.49 26.80
N ASN A 117 6.57 3.97 26.82
CA ASN A 117 7.64 4.38 27.74
C ASN A 117 8.84 5.03 27.01
N GLY A 118 8.62 5.56 25.81
CA GLY A 118 9.66 6.12 24.94
C GLY A 118 10.51 5.07 24.22
N LYS A 119 10.13 3.78 24.26
CA LYS A 119 10.77 2.72 23.49
C LYS A 119 9.88 2.19 22.38
N VAL A 120 10.52 1.82 21.27
CA VAL A 120 9.88 1.19 20.11
C VAL A 120 10.65 -0.04 19.71
N HIS A 121 9.97 -1.17 19.56
CA HIS A 121 10.53 -2.38 18.96
C HIS A 121 10.23 -2.38 17.47
N LYS A 122 11.27 -2.28 16.65
CA LYS A 122 11.20 -2.26 15.19
C LYS A 122 11.73 -3.57 14.65
N TYR A 123 10.93 -4.24 13.84
CA TYR A 123 11.30 -5.52 13.24
C TYR A 123 10.85 -5.61 11.79
N GLY A 124 11.45 -6.52 11.05
CA GLY A 124 11.03 -6.81 9.70
C GLY A 124 11.99 -7.71 8.96
N ARG A 125 11.56 -8.08 7.75
CA ARG A 125 12.30 -8.98 6.89
C ARG A 125 11.90 -8.76 5.43
N SER A 126 12.81 -9.08 4.53
CA SER A 126 12.57 -9.11 3.09
C SER A 126 12.86 -10.48 2.52
N THR A 127 12.13 -10.85 1.47
CA THR A 127 12.41 -12.05 0.67
C THR A 127 13.78 -11.97 -0.04
N THR A 128 14.41 -10.80 -0.07
CA THR A 128 15.78 -10.59 -0.59
C THR A 128 16.87 -10.93 0.43
N GLY A 129 16.52 -11.35 1.65
CA GLY A 129 17.46 -11.78 2.68
C GLY A 129 17.74 -10.75 3.79
N GLU A 130 17.24 -9.52 3.65
CA GLU A 130 17.34 -8.49 4.71
C GLU A 130 16.44 -8.86 5.90
N SER A 131 16.91 -8.64 7.14
CA SER A 131 16.08 -8.70 8.34
C SER A 131 16.64 -7.79 9.43
N TRP A 132 15.76 -7.30 10.31
CA TRP A 132 16.12 -6.49 11.46
C TRP A 132 15.15 -6.76 12.61
N ASP A 133 15.65 -6.59 13.82
CA ASP A 133 14.92 -6.74 15.07
C ASP A 133 15.69 -5.93 16.12
N ILE A 134 15.19 -4.73 16.44
CA ILE A 134 15.87 -3.78 17.32
C ILE A 134 14.89 -3.06 18.22
N VAL A 135 15.31 -2.73 19.44
CA VAL A 135 14.58 -1.82 20.33
C VAL A 135 15.34 -0.51 20.39
N VAL A 136 14.66 0.60 20.10
CA VAL A 136 15.23 1.95 20.08
C VAL A 136 14.49 2.86 21.06
N ASP A 137 15.20 3.83 21.61
CA ASP A 137 14.61 4.95 22.34
C ASP A 137 14.13 5.99 21.33
N GLU A 138 12.80 6.16 21.23
CA GLU A 138 12.15 7.05 20.27
C GLU A 138 10.87 7.62 20.92
N GLU A 139 10.82 8.94 21.08
CA GLU A 139 9.59 9.63 21.50
C GLU A 139 8.64 9.69 20.32
N THR A 140 7.64 8.82 20.31
CA THR A 140 6.67 8.75 19.22
C THR A 140 5.39 9.46 19.61
N TYR A 141 5.08 10.53 18.87
CA TYR A 141 3.77 11.19 18.93
C TYR A 141 2.79 10.46 18.01
N TYR A 142 1.68 10.02 18.57
CA TYR A 142 0.57 9.44 17.82
C TYR A 142 -0.66 10.29 18.00
N GLU A 143 -1.23 10.72 16.88
CA GLU A 143 -2.50 11.44 16.88
C GLU A 143 -3.62 10.47 17.24
N ALA A 144 -4.07 10.56 18.48
CA ALA A 144 -5.11 9.73 19.07
C ALA A 144 -6.52 10.17 18.64
N GLU A 145 -6.65 11.38 18.11
CA GLU A 145 -7.90 11.90 17.58
C GLU A 145 -8.02 11.65 16.06
N PRO A 146 -9.24 11.36 15.56
CA PRO A 146 -9.49 11.22 14.14
C PRO A 146 -9.24 12.53 13.39
N HIS A 147 -8.10 12.64 12.72
CA HIS A 147 -7.62 13.89 12.12
C HIS A 147 -7.79 13.92 10.60
N TYR A 148 -8.05 12.78 9.95
CA TYR A 148 -8.10 12.72 8.50
C TYR A 148 -9.52 13.08 8.01
N GLY A 149 -9.69 14.33 7.58
CA GLY A 149 -10.97 14.91 7.17
C GLY A 149 -11.14 14.99 5.65
N TRP A 150 -12.36 15.33 5.20
CA TRP A 150 -12.71 15.46 3.78
C TRP A 150 -11.76 16.35 2.96
N ALA A 151 -11.23 17.41 3.56
CA ALA A 151 -10.29 18.32 2.88
C ALA A 151 -8.96 17.63 2.56
N ASP A 152 -8.46 16.80 3.46
CA ASP A 152 -7.20 16.06 3.30
C ASP A 152 -7.35 14.97 2.23
N VAL A 153 -8.49 14.28 2.19
CA VAL A 153 -8.81 13.28 1.15
C VAL A 153 -8.74 13.86 -0.26
N VAL A 154 -9.30 15.07 -0.44
CA VAL A 154 -9.31 15.77 -1.73
C VAL A 154 -7.91 16.28 -2.08
N GLY A 155 -7.17 16.78 -1.10
CA GLY A 155 -5.77 17.20 -1.26
C GLY A 155 -4.86 16.06 -1.72
N ASP A 156 -4.89 14.91 -1.04
CA ASP A 156 -4.01 13.77 -1.33
C ASP A 156 -4.33 13.11 -2.67
N SER A 157 -5.55 13.26 -3.18
CA SER A 157 -5.91 12.82 -4.54
C SER A 157 -5.05 13.45 -5.63
N SER A 158 -4.50 14.65 -5.41
CA SER A 158 -3.59 15.30 -6.35
C SER A 158 -2.15 14.76 -6.28
N GLN A 159 -1.67 14.40 -5.09
CA GLN A 159 -0.33 13.82 -4.89
C GLN A 159 -0.22 12.37 -5.37
N LEU A 160 -1.33 11.63 -5.34
CA LEU A 160 -1.40 10.26 -5.87
C LEU A 160 -1.23 10.19 -7.39
N LEU A 161 -1.58 11.26 -8.11
CA LEU A 161 -1.36 11.37 -9.56
C LEU A 161 0.11 11.54 -9.94
N SER A 162 1.00 11.71 -8.95
CA SER A 162 2.45 11.91 -9.08
C SER A 162 3.30 10.75 -8.50
N ILE A 163 2.71 9.63 -8.09
CA ILE A 163 3.49 8.48 -7.60
C ILE A 163 4.22 7.80 -8.77
N GLU A 164 5.55 7.83 -8.72
CA GLU A 164 6.43 7.07 -9.61
C GLU A 164 6.73 5.67 -9.03
N PRO A 165 6.93 4.63 -9.88
CA PRO A 165 7.33 3.30 -9.43
C PRO A 165 8.63 3.34 -8.63
N ARG A 166 8.67 2.68 -7.45
CA ARG A 166 9.88 2.58 -6.64
C ARG A 166 10.89 1.63 -7.27
N GLU A 167 12.16 2.07 -7.33
CA GLU A 167 13.28 1.21 -7.69
C GLU A 167 13.48 0.08 -6.66
N ARG A 168 13.97 -1.06 -7.15
CA ARG A 168 14.36 -2.20 -6.32
C ARG A 168 15.42 -1.77 -5.29
N PRO A 169 15.30 -2.16 -4.00
CA PRO A 169 16.32 -1.84 -3.00
C PRO A 169 17.71 -2.39 -3.39
N PRO A 170 18.83 -1.76 -2.99
CA PRO A 170 20.16 -2.32 -3.25
C PRO A 170 20.36 -3.62 -2.47
N GLY A 171 20.71 -4.70 -3.16
CA GLY A 171 21.00 -6.02 -2.57
C GLY A 171 21.76 -6.90 -3.56
N PHE A 172 22.44 -7.94 -3.08
CA PHE A 172 23.14 -8.88 -3.96
C PHE A 172 22.13 -9.87 -4.54
N TYR A 173 21.86 -9.77 -5.84
CA TYR A 173 20.90 -10.63 -6.54
C TYR A 173 21.65 -11.75 -7.26
N HIS A 174 21.24 -12.99 -7.05
CA HIS A 174 21.61 -14.06 -7.97
C HIS A 174 20.80 -13.87 -9.24
N ASP A 175 21.49 -13.57 -10.33
CA ASP A 175 20.92 -13.58 -11.68
C ASP A 175 20.57 -15.04 -12.01
N VAL A 176 19.30 -15.41 -11.84
CA VAL A 176 18.81 -16.71 -12.28
C VAL A 176 18.40 -16.56 -13.74
N ASP A 177 19.40 -16.69 -14.61
CA ASP A 177 19.24 -16.73 -16.06
C ASP A 177 18.52 -18.03 -16.46
N PHE A 178 17.20 -17.99 -16.50
CA PHE A 178 16.38 -19.07 -17.02
C PHE A 178 16.13 -18.87 -18.53
N GLY A 179 17.10 -19.32 -19.33
CA GLY A 179 16.81 -20.10 -20.53
C GLY A 179 16.52 -19.31 -21.81
N SER A 180 17.55 -18.67 -22.37
CA SER A 180 17.65 -18.55 -23.83
C SER A 180 18.03 -19.91 -24.41
N SER A 181 17.06 -20.79 -24.66
CA SER A 181 17.27 -21.89 -25.61
C SER A 181 17.34 -21.31 -27.02
N PRO A 182 18.44 -21.51 -27.77
CA PRO A 182 18.53 -20.99 -29.14
C PRO A 182 17.53 -21.69 -30.06
N PRO A 183 16.97 -21.00 -31.06
CA PRO A 183 16.07 -21.61 -32.03
C PRO A 183 16.79 -22.71 -32.82
N GLN A 184 16.19 -23.89 -32.84
CA GLN A 184 16.66 -25.01 -33.64
C GLN A 184 16.51 -24.63 -35.12
N ALA A 185 17.65 -24.46 -35.82
CA ALA A 185 17.67 -24.08 -37.22
C ALA A 185 17.03 -25.18 -38.09
N ASP A 186 15.99 -24.81 -38.84
CA ASP A 186 15.46 -25.58 -39.96
C ASP A 186 16.58 -25.85 -40.98
N LYS A 187 16.86 -27.13 -41.21
CA LYS A 187 17.73 -27.55 -42.32
C LYS A 187 16.87 -27.63 -43.60
N PRO A 188 17.29 -27.00 -44.71
CA PRO A 188 16.63 -27.17 -45.99
C PRO A 188 17.16 -28.43 -46.68
N ASP A 189 16.31 -29.45 -46.87
CA ASP A 189 16.63 -30.55 -47.76
C ASP A 189 16.36 -30.13 -49.22
N LYS A 190 17.45 -30.01 -49.99
CA LYS A 190 17.45 -29.84 -51.44
C LYS A 190 17.20 -31.20 -52.12
N PRO A 191 16.60 -31.24 -53.32
CA PRO A 191 16.09 -32.47 -53.92
C PRO A 191 17.16 -33.22 -54.72
N THR A 192 17.02 -34.55 -54.81
CA THR A 192 17.37 -35.36 -55.99
C THR A 192 16.43 -36.55 -56.05
#